data_AF-A0A7C7K573-F1
#
_entry.id   AF-A0A7C7K573-F1
#
_cell.length_a   1.000
_cell.length_b   1.000
_cell.length_c   1.000
_cell.angle_alpha   90.00
_cell.angle_beta   90.00
_cell.angle_gamma   90.00
#
_symmetry.space_group_name_H-M   'P 1'
#
loop_
_entity.id
_entity.type
_entity.pdbx_description
1 polymer ?
#
loop_
_entity_poly.entity_id
_entity_poly.type
_entity_poly.pdbx_seq_one_letter_code
_entity_poly.pdbx_strand_id
1 'polypeptide(L)'
;MLQLIGRPAFSAFRLEKLLNSIQAEVPVVTAVRTEFRYFIEIDDECILPSAEHQILETLLEAEARESEAKDNESFFLVTPRPGTISPWSSKATDITINSGVKNVERVERGVAFFVESSETLSQHQKNRVASFLHDRMIETVFESVDETDRLFMHGESRSLVSVDILNGGREALVLANQQMGLALAEDEIDYLFENFTLLDRNPNDIELMMFAQANSEHCRHKIFRADWIIDGETQPHTLFNMIRNTHDLHPEGVVKAYSDNSSVIEGPRSHRFQVDMATGHYHYEGEVQHILMKVETHNHPTAISPFPGASTGAGGEIRDEGATGRGSKPKAGLTGFSVSNLEIPGFEQPWETPYGKPARMASAREIMIDGPLGGAAFNNEFGRPNLCGYFRTYEVQV
;
A
#
# COMPACT_ATOMS: atom_id res chain seq x y z
N MET A 1 -24.51 -4.37 13.88
CA MET A 1 -23.31 -5.15 13.52
C MET A 1 -23.35 -6.55 14.14
N LEU A 2 -23.23 -7.60 13.33
CA LEU A 2 -23.10 -8.99 13.77
C LEU A 2 -21.62 -9.32 14.04
N GLN A 3 -21.34 -10.10 15.09
CA GLN A 3 -19.99 -10.55 15.40
C GLN A 3 -19.92 -12.07 15.39
N LEU A 4 -18.89 -12.61 14.73
CA LEU A 4 -18.61 -14.05 14.71
C LEU A 4 -17.16 -14.31 15.14
N ILE A 5 -16.96 -15.43 15.84
CA ILE A 5 -15.65 -15.83 16.35
C ILE A 5 -15.11 -16.98 15.53
N GLY A 6 -13.93 -16.78 14.95
CA GLY A 6 -13.25 -17.77 14.14
C GLY A 6 -12.28 -18.65 14.91
N ARG A 7 -11.49 -19.39 14.15
CA ARG A 7 -10.39 -20.24 14.62
C ARG A 7 -9.23 -19.42 15.20
N PRO A 8 -8.27 -20.06 15.90
CA PRO A 8 -7.04 -19.42 16.32
C PRO A 8 -6.29 -18.75 15.16
N ALA A 9 -5.86 -17.50 15.35
CA ALA A 9 -5.27 -16.69 14.28
C ALA A 9 -3.81 -17.07 13.94
N PHE A 10 -3.09 -17.66 14.88
CA PHE A 10 -1.69 -18.02 14.73
C PHE A 10 -1.41 -19.48 15.10
N SER A 11 -0.42 -20.06 14.42
CA SER A 11 0.16 -21.36 14.78
C SER A 11 0.98 -21.29 16.07
N ALA A 12 1.22 -22.44 16.70
CA ALA A 12 1.98 -22.54 17.95
C ALA A 12 3.37 -21.85 17.87
N PHE A 13 4.13 -22.06 16.80
CA PHE A 13 5.47 -21.46 16.66
C PHE A 13 5.42 -19.92 16.53
N ARG A 14 4.37 -19.36 15.92
CA ARG A 14 4.19 -17.90 15.81
C ARG A 14 3.87 -17.31 17.16
N LEU A 15 3.00 -17.96 17.94
CA LEU A 15 2.67 -17.57 19.30
C LEU A 15 3.89 -17.66 20.23
N GLU A 16 4.68 -18.72 20.12
CA GLU A 16 5.91 -18.88 20.90
C GLU A 16 6.94 -17.78 20.57
N LYS A 17 7.15 -17.47 19.29
CA LYS A 17 8.04 -16.37 18.88
C LYS A 17 7.54 -15.01 19.39
N LEU A 18 6.24 -14.76 19.31
CA LEU A 18 5.62 -13.53 19.83
C LEU A 18 5.78 -13.44 21.35
N LEU A 19 5.47 -14.53 22.07
CA LEU A 19 5.62 -14.62 23.51
C LEU A 19 7.05 -14.34 23.95
N ASN A 20 8.04 -14.96 23.31
CA ASN A 20 9.46 -14.72 23.60
C ASN A 20 9.86 -13.24 23.38
N SER A 21 9.31 -12.61 22.34
CA SER A 21 9.57 -11.19 22.05
C SER A 21 8.93 -10.28 23.10
N ILE A 22 7.70 -10.59 23.53
CA ILE A 22 7.03 -9.85 24.61
C ILE A 22 7.77 -10.04 25.94
N GLN A 23 8.12 -11.28 26.30
CA GLN A 23 8.78 -11.61 27.58
C GLN A 23 10.17 -10.97 27.72
N ALA A 24 10.86 -10.70 26.62
CA ALA A 24 12.12 -9.97 26.65
C ALA A 24 11.99 -8.56 27.25
N GLU A 25 10.79 -7.97 27.21
CA GLU A 25 10.51 -6.61 27.70
C GLU A 25 9.44 -6.54 28.79
N VAL A 26 8.55 -7.53 28.85
CA VAL A 26 7.48 -7.67 29.83
C VAL A 26 7.50 -9.11 30.37
N PRO A 27 8.44 -9.45 31.27
CA PRO A 27 8.70 -10.85 31.68
C PRO A 27 7.54 -11.53 32.41
N VAL A 28 6.57 -10.75 32.91
CA VAL A 28 5.44 -11.25 33.68
C VAL A 28 4.34 -11.88 32.83
N VAL A 29 4.39 -11.69 31.51
CA VAL A 29 3.51 -12.36 30.54
C VAL A 29 3.90 -13.83 30.44
N THR A 30 2.93 -14.73 30.59
CA THR A 30 3.16 -16.18 30.68
C THR A 30 2.65 -16.94 29.45
N ALA A 31 1.58 -16.46 28.81
CA ALA A 31 1.03 -17.08 27.62
C ALA A 31 0.29 -16.07 26.74
N VAL A 32 0.12 -16.41 25.46
CA VAL A 32 -0.71 -15.66 24.51
C VAL A 32 -1.56 -16.64 23.74
N ARG A 33 -2.87 -16.43 23.73
CA ARG A 33 -3.79 -17.10 22.80
C ARG A 33 -4.47 -16.08 21.91
N THR A 34 -4.91 -16.54 20.75
CA THR A 34 -5.50 -15.67 19.73
C THR A 34 -6.68 -16.33 19.05
N GLU A 35 -7.56 -15.52 18.49
CA GLU A 35 -8.66 -15.97 17.64
C GLU A 35 -9.07 -14.86 16.68
N PHE A 36 -9.56 -15.25 15.51
CA PHE A 36 -10.15 -14.29 14.58
C PHE A 36 -11.48 -13.77 15.13
N ARG A 37 -11.71 -12.47 14.91
CA ARG A 37 -12.99 -11.79 15.11
C ARG A 37 -13.47 -11.30 13.76
N TYR A 38 -14.71 -11.61 13.42
CA TYR A 38 -15.35 -11.12 12.21
C TYR A 38 -16.48 -10.16 12.58
N PHE A 39 -16.49 -9.02 11.93
CA PHE A 39 -17.46 -7.96 12.13
C PHE A 39 -18.24 -7.78 10.83
N ILE A 40 -19.54 -7.97 10.89
CA ILE A 40 -20.41 -7.95 9.72
C ILE A 40 -21.40 -6.79 9.86
N GLU A 41 -21.25 -5.81 8.99
CA GLU A 41 -22.20 -4.73 8.78
C GLU A 41 -23.33 -5.23 7.89
N ILE A 42 -24.55 -5.12 8.41
CA ILE A 42 -25.79 -5.55 7.79
C ILE A 42 -26.66 -4.31 7.72
N ASP A 43 -27.40 -4.14 6.62
CA ASP A 43 -28.40 -3.08 6.48
C ASP A 43 -29.33 -3.06 7.72
N ASP A 44 -29.45 -1.90 8.35
CA ASP A 44 -30.18 -1.69 9.61
C ASP A 44 -31.67 -2.06 9.52
N GLU A 45 -32.24 -2.11 8.31
CA GLU A 45 -33.63 -2.54 8.10
C GLU A 45 -33.78 -4.08 7.97
N CYS A 46 -32.68 -4.84 8.03
CA CYS A 46 -32.67 -6.26 7.75
C CYS A 46 -32.30 -7.14 8.97
N ILE A 47 -33.10 -8.20 9.18
CA ILE A 47 -32.71 -9.34 10.02
C ILE A 47 -32.30 -10.47 9.09
N LEU A 48 -31.05 -10.91 9.18
CA LEU A 48 -30.55 -12.03 8.39
C LEU A 48 -31.36 -13.31 8.67
N PRO A 49 -31.95 -13.96 7.66
CA PRO A 49 -32.58 -15.27 7.82
C PRO A 49 -31.57 -16.31 8.33
N SER A 50 -32.04 -17.31 9.08
CA SER A 50 -31.15 -18.35 9.64
C SER A 50 -30.31 -19.07 8.57
N ALA A 51 -30.83 -19.23 7.35
CA ALA A 51 -30.07 -19.82 6.23
C ALA A 51 -28.89 -18.95 5.79
N GLU A 52 -29.06 -17.62 5.74
CA GLU A 52 -27.98 -16.68 5.40
C GLU A 52 -26.95 -16.59 6.52
N HIS A 53 -27.40 -16.64 7.79
CA HIS A 53 -26.50 -16.75 8.93
C HIS A 53 -25.62 -18.01 8.86
N GLN A 54 -26.21 -19.16 8.51
CA GLN A 54 -25.46 -20.41 8.36
C GLN A 54 -24.45 -20.36 7.20
N ILE A 55 -24.76 -19.63 6.12
CA ILE A 55 -23.80 -19.38 5.04
C ILE A 55 -22.62 -18.56 5.57
N LEU A 56 -22.85 -17.49 6.33
CA LEU A 56 -21.78 -16.68 6.94
C LEU A 56 -20.89 -17.51 7.88
N GLU A 57 -21.47 -18.31 8.77
CA GLU A 57 -20.75 -19.19 9.67
C GLU A 57 -19.87 -20.19 8.89
N THR A 58 -20.40 -20.71 7.77
CA THR A 58 -19.67 -21.65 6.90
C THR A 58 -18.53 -20.96 6.15
N LEU A 59 -18.78 -19.78 5.56
CA LEU A 59 -17.79 -19.03 4.79
C LEU A 59 -16.61 -18.57 5.66
N LEU A 60 -16.90 -18.16 6.90
CA LEU A 60 -15.91 -17.62 7.83
C LEU A 60 -15.29 -18.69 8.74
N GLU A 61 -15.82 -19.92 8.67
CA GLU A 61 -15.54 -21.02 9.61
C GLU A 61 -15.62 -20.53 11.06
N ALA A 62 -16.72 -19.84 11.38
CA ALA A 62 -16.92 -19.07 12.59
C ALA A 62 -18.31 -19.30 13.17
N GLU A 63 -18.48 -18.99 14.46
CA GLU A 63 -19.74 -19.15 15.16
C GLU A 63 -20.03 -17.95 16.08
N ALA A 64 -21.31 -17.70 16.34
CA ALA A 64 -21.74 -16.75 17.35
C ALA A 64 -21.59 -17.38 18.74
N ARG A 65 -20.48 -17.09 19.43
CA ARG A 65 -20.22 -17.54 20.80
C ARG A 65 -19.62 -16.42 21.65
N GLU A 66 -19.67 -16.62 22.96
CA GLU A 66 -18.93 -15.78 23.91
C GLU A 66 -17.48 -16.26 24.03
N SER A 67 -16.55 -15.32 24.12
CA SER A 67 -15.13 -15.61 24.34
C SER A 67 -14.49 -14.41 25.02
N GLU A 68 -14.51 -14.45 26.34
CA GLU A 68 -14.03 -13.38 27.22
C GLU A 68 -12.61 -13.68 27.73
N ALA A 69 -11.97 -12.64 28.27
CA ALA A 69 -10.70 -12.77 28.96
C ALA A 69 -10.94 -13.36 30.35
N LYS A 70 -10.07 -14.28 30.77
CA LYS A 70 -10.02 -14.76 32.16
C LYS A 70 -9.47 -13.68 33.09
N ASP A 71 -9.65 -13.85 34.40
CA ASP A 71 -9.16 -12.92 35.43
C ASP A 71 -7.65 -12.58 35.32
N ASN A 72 -6.85 -13.51 34.80
CA ASN A 72 -5.40 -13.36 34.61
C ASN A 72 -4.99 -13.01 33.17
N GLU A 73 -5.95 -12.74 32.28
CA GLU A 73 -5.73 -12.36 30.89
C GLU A 73 -6.05 -10.88 30.65
N SER A 74 -5.20 -10.20 29.87
CA SER A 74 -5.54 -8.89 29.28
C SER A 74 -5.99 -9.08 27.84
N PHE A 75 -7.11 -8.45 27.48
CA PHE A 75 -7.68 -8.48 26.13
C PHE A 75 -7.11 -7.35 25.27
N PHE A 76 -6.75 -7.69 24.03
CA PHE A 76 -6.38 -6.73 23.00
C PHE A 76 -7.01 -7.15 21.68
N LEU A 77 -7.78 -6.26 21.06
CA LEU A 77 -8.34 -6.49 19.73
C LEU A 77 -7.58 -5.67 18.70
N VAL A 78 -6.90 -6.34 17.78
CA VAL A 78 -6.20 -5.71 16.66
C VAL A 78 -7.09 -5.71 15.44
N THR A 79 -7.27 -4.54 14.83
CA THR A 79 -8.09 -4.35 13.62
C THR A 79 -7.38 -3.38 12.67
N PRO A 80 -7.80 -3.30 11.40
CA PRO A 80 -7.49 -2.15 10.56
C PRO A 80 -7.87 -0.84 11.27
N ARG A 81 -7.13 0.25 11.01
CA ARG A 81 -7.45 1.54 11.61
C ARG A 81 -8.83 2.04 11.14
N PRO A 82 -9.65 2.63 12.02
CA PRO A 82 -10.87 3.34 11.62
C PRO A 82 -10.61 4.32 10.47
N GLY A 83 -11.52 4.34 9.50
CA GLY A 83 -11.36 5.10 8.26
C GLY A 83 -10.56 4.38 7.17
N THR A 84 -10.17 3.11 7.38
CA THR A 84 -9.59 2.24 6.36
C THR A 84 -10.46 1.00 6.15
N ILE A 85 -10.37 0.40 4.97
CA ILE A 85 -11.03 -0.87 4.61
C ILE A 85 -9.92 -1.82 4.17
N SER A 86 -9.82 -2.99 4.81
CA SER A 86 -8.76 -3.94 4.44
C SER A 86 -9.03 -4.58 3.06
N PRO A 87 -7.99 -4.97 2.30
CA PRO A 87 -8.19 -5.76 1.08
C PRO A 87 -8.88 -7.11 1.35
N TRP A 88 -8.74 -7.63 2.57
CA TRP A 88 -9.50 -8.81 3.01
C TRP A 88 -10.99 -8.50 3.07
N SER A 89 -11.37 -7.33 3.61
CA SER A 89 -12.75 -6.88 3.73
C SER A 89 -13.45 -6.80 2.37
N SER A 90 -12.81 -6.19 1.37
CA SER A 90 -13.38 -6.11 0.02
C SER A 90 -13.66 -7.51 -0.56
N LYS A 91 -12.67 -8.42 -0.50
CA LYS A 91 -12.82 -9.79 -1.03
C LYS A 91 -13.84 -10.63 -0.25
N ALA A 92 -13.85 -10.52 1.08
CA ALA A 92 -14.79 -11.25 1.94
C ALA A 92 -16.23 -10.77 1.71
N THR A 93 -16.42 -9.46 1.52
CA THR A 93 -17.71 -8.86 1.20
C THR A 93 -18.20 -9.36 -0.17
N ASP A 94 -17.35 -9.33 -1.20
CA ASP A 94 -17.68 -9.85 -2.53
C ASP A 94 -18.06 -11.34 -2.49
N ILE A 95 -17.31 -12.18 -1.75
CA ILE A 95 -17.62 -13.61 -1.58
C ILE A 95 -18.98 -13.78 -0.91
N THR A 96 -19.27 -12.99 0.13
CA THR A 96 -20.52 -13.04 0.89
C THR A 96 -21.72 -12.72 -0.01
N ILE A 97 -21.65 -11.62 -0.77
CA ILE A 97 -22.68 -11.19 -1.71
C ILE A 97 -22.87 -12.24 -2.83
N ASN A 98 -21.78 -12.74 -3.41
CA ASN A 98 -21.81 -13.76 -4.46
C ASN A 98 -22.33 -15.12 -3.97
N SER A 99 -22.26 -15.38 -2.67
CA SER A 99 -22.83 -16.57 -2.02
C SER A 99 -24.32 -16.41 -1.67
N GLY A 100 -24.93 -15.27 -2.03
CA GLY A 100 -26.37 -15.02 -1.89
C GLY A 100 -26.77 -14.21 -0.65
N VAL A 101 -25.83 -13.84 0.21
CA VAL A 101 -26.09 -13.02 1.40
C VAL A 101 -25.94 -11.54 1.03
N LYS A 102 -26.99 -10.97 0.44
CA LYS A 102 -26.91 -9.67 -0.25
C LYS A 102 -27.07 -8.45 0.65
N ASN A 103 -27.64 -8.62 1.84
CA ASN A 103 -27.90 -7.53 2.79
C ASN A 103 -26.69 -7.21 3.68
N VAL A 104 -25.53 -7.82 3.40
CA VAL A 104 -24.26 -7.50 4.03
C VAL A 104 -23.62 -6.35 3.25
N GLU A 105 -23.37 -5.25 3.93
CA GLU A 105 -22.70 -4.09 3.34
C GLU A 105 -21.18 -4.28 3.36
N ARG A 106 -20.66 -4.81 4.48
CA ARG A 106 -19.23 -5.01 4.66
C ARG A 106 -18.92 -6.07 5.71
N VAL A 107 -17.92 -6.89 5.40
CA VAL A 107 -17.31 -7.84 6.33
C VAL A 107 -15.90 -7.38 6.65
N GLU A 108 -15.54 -7.24 7.92
CA GLU A 108 -14.17 -6.93 8.36
C GLU A 108 -13.65 -7.99 9.35
N ARG A 109 -12.32 -8.11 9.43
CA ARG A 109 -11.64 -9.07 10.31
C ARG A 109 -10.68 -8.36 11.25
N GLY A 110 -10.72 -8.77 12.52
CA GLY A 110 -9.71 -8.46 13.53
C GLY A 110 -9.10 -9.73 14.11
N VAL A 111 -8.10 -9.54 14.97
CA VAL A 111 -7.50 -10.60 15.78
C VAL A 111 -7.61 -10.21 17.25
N ALA A 112 -8.33 -11.02 18.02
CA ALA A 112 -8.34 -10.91 19.46
C ALA A 112 -7.13 -11.64 20.03
N PHE A 113 -6.35 -10.96 20.88
CA PHE A 113 -5.28 -11.49 21.68
C PHE A 113 -5.71 -11.50 23.14
N PHE A 114 -5.44 -12.63 23.81
CA PHE A 114 -5.61 -12.77 25.24
C PHE A 114 -4.24 -13.09 25.82
N VAL A 115 -3.72 -12.14 26.59
CA VAL A 115 -2.35 -12.15 27.11
C VAL A 115 -2.42 -12.50 28.58
N GLU A 116 -2.03 -13.73 28.90
CA GLU A 116 -1.97 -14.23 30.27
C GLU A 116 -0.74 -13.65 30.98
N SER A 117 -0.91 -13.26 32.24
CA SER A 117 0.16 -12.68 33.05
C SER A 117 0.09 -13.17 34.49
N SER A 118 1.27 -13.28 35.12
CA SER A 118 1.41 -13.69 36.52
C SER A 118 0.98 -12.61 37.53
N GLU A 119 0.92 -11.35 37.08
CA GLU A 119 0.44 -10.19 37.82
C GLU A 119 -0.32 -9.26 36.88
N THR A 120 -1.18 -8.40 37.43
CA THR A 120 -1.94 -7.42 36.63
C THR A 120 -0.99 -6.47 35.89
N LEU A 121 -1.11 -6.43 34.57
CA LEU A 121 -0.31 -5.52 33.74
C LEU A 121 -0.64 -4.06 34.03
N SER A 122 0.39 -3.26 34.31
CA SER A 122 0.29 -1.79 34.31
C SER A 122 -0.01 -1.25 32.91
N GLN A 123 -0.53 -0.02 32.81
CA GLN A 123 -0.80 0.60 31.50
C GLN A 123 0.46 0.72 30.63
N HIS A 124 1.62 0.96 31.25
CA HIS A 124 2.89 1.00 30.51
C HIS A 124 3.22 -0.37 29.89
N GLN A 125 3.05 -1.45 30.65
CA GLN A 125 3.24 -2.82 30.15
C GLN A 125 2.22 -3.17 29.08
N LYS A 126 0.93 -2.81 29.26
CA LYS A 126 -0.10 -2.98 28.22
C LYS A 126 0.26 -2.30 26.91
N ASN A 127 0.68 -1.03 26.97
CA ASN A 127 1.12 -0.28 25.78
C ASN A 127 2.32 -0.95 25.11
N ARG A 128 3.24 -1.50 25.92
CA ARG A 128 4.41 -2.22 25.38
C ARG A 128 4.02 -3.52 24.70
N VAL A 129 3.16 -4.32 25.34
CA VAL A 129 2.58 -5.54 24.73
C VAL A 129 1.89 -5.18 23.42
N ALA A 130 0.99 -4.20 23.41
CA ALA A 130 0.27 -3.76 22.21
C ALA A 130 1.20 -3.43 21.04
N SER A 131 2.38 -2.82 21.30
CA SER A 131 3.37 -2.51 20.26
C SER A 131 3.95 -3.73 19.53
N PHE A 132 3.84 -4.93 20.10
CA PHE A 132 4.23 -6.18 19.45
C PHE A 132 3.08 -6.86 18.68
N LEU A 133 1.83 -6.48 18.96
CA LEU A 133 0.64 -7.19 18.44
C LEU A 133 0.16 -6.64 17.09
N HIS A 134 0.54 -5.42 16.72
CA HIS A 134 -0.01 -4.73 15.56
C HIS A 134 1.05 -3.93 14.79
N ASP A 135 0.79 -3.68 13.51
CA ASP A 135 1.48 -2.66 12.72
C ASP A 135 0.80 -1.30 12.90
N ARG A 136 1.48 -0.39 13.62
CA ARG A 136 0.99 0.97 13.89
C ARG A 136 0.63 1.80 12.65
N MET A 137 1.15 1.44 11.47
CA MET A 137 0.90 2.18 10.23
C MET A 137 -0.48 1.86 9.64
N ILE A 138 -0.99 0.66 9.86
CA ILE A 138 -2.19 0.13 9.19
C ILE A 138 -3.25 -0.43 10.15
N GLU A 139 -2.88 -0.71 11.39
CA GLU A 139 -3.74 -1.30 12.42
C GLU A 139 -3.88 -0.39 13.65
N THR A 140 -4.88 -0.69 14.47
CA THR A 140 -5.07 -0.12 15.80
C THR A 140 -5.37 -1.23 16.80
N VAL A 141 -5.19 -0.94 18.09
CA VAL A 141 -5.53 -1.85 19.19
C VAL A 141 -6.67 -1.26 20.01
N PHE A 142 -7.70 -2.04 20.25
CA PHE A 142 -8.79 -1.75 21.18
C PHE A 142 -8.68 -2.62 22.44
N GLU A 143 -9.02 -2.08 23.60
CA GLU A 143 -9.09 -2.83 24.87
C GLU A 143 -10.49 -3.43 25.12
N SER A 144 -11.47 -3.12 24.25
CA SER A 144 -12.84 -3.68 24.29
C SER A 144 -13.37 -3.91 22.86
N VAL A 145 -14.34 -4.81 22.72
CA VAL A 145 -15.13 -4.98 21.50
C VAL A 145 -16.12 -3.84 21.27
N ASP A 146 -16.45 -3.04 22.29
CA ASP A 146 -17.46 -1.97 22.20
C ASP A 146 -17.03 -0.82 21.26
N GLU A 147 -15.73 -0.70 20.99
CA GLU A 147 -15.19 0.33 20.09
C GLU A 147 -15.20 -0.09 18.61
N THR A 148 -15.65 -1.30 18.29
CA THR A 148 -15.56 -1.87 16.93
C THR A 148 -16.55 -1.27 15.94
N ASP A 149 -17.60 -0.62 16.41
CA ASP A 149 -18.51 0.18 15.57
C ASP A 149 -17.76 1.31 14.84
N ARG A 150 -16.60 1.74 15.36
CA ARG A 150 -15.72 2.73 14.70
C ARG A 150 -15.17 2.25 13.36
N LEU A 151 -15.15 0.94 13.11
CA LEU A 151 -14.77 0.37 11.81
C LEU A 151 -15.79 0.70 10.72
N PHE A 152 -17.04 0.97 11.11
CA PHE A 152 -18.22 1.11 10.25
C PHE A 152 -18.87 2.49 10.29
N MET A 153 -18.10 3.51 10.69
CA MET A 153 -18.62 4.89 10.68
C MET A 153 -18.88 5.39 9.26
N HIS A 154 -20.14 5.66 8.96
CA HIS A 154 -20.57 6.43 7.80
C HIS A 154 -20.54 7.92 8.13
N GLY A 155 -19.72 8.67 7.41
CA GLY A 155 -19.62 10.13 7.54
C GLY A 155 -20.37 10.83 6.41
N GLU A 156 -20.87 12.05 6.68
CA GLU A 156 -21.38 12.91 5.62
C GLU A 156 -20.25 13.43 4.72
N SER A 157 -20.55 13.60 3.43
CA SER A 157 -19.64 14.20 2.46
C SER A 157 -19.22 15.60 2.93
N ARG A 158 -17.90 15.84 2.97
CA ARG A 158 -17.35 17.16 3.33
C ARG A 158 -17.64 18.19 2.24
N SER A 159 -17.89 19.43 2.63
CA SER A 159 -18.06 20.54 1.70
C SER A 159 -16.73 20.94 1.05
N LEU A 160 -16.81 21.43 -0.19
CA LEU A 160 -15.68 22.01 -0.92
C LEU A 160 -15.13 23.24 -0.19
N VAL A 161 -13.80 23.37 -0.11
CA VAL A 161 -13.16 24.52 0.53
C VAL A 161 -12.59 25.45 -0.54
N SER A 162 -12.94 26.73 -0.46
CA SER A 162 -12.41 27.78 -1.34
C SER A 162 -11.32 28.58 -0.61
N VAL A 163 -10.20 28.84 -1.28
CA VAL A 163 -9.09 29.64 -0.73
C VAL A 163 -9.25 31.09 -1.18
N ASP A 164 -9.44 32.00 -0.23
CA ASP A 164 -9.86 33.38 -0.51
C ASP A 164 -8.71 34.30 -0.95
N ILE A 165 -8.28 34.15 -2.21
CA ILE A 165 -7.24 35.00 -2.80
C ILE A 165 -7.75 36.38 -3.20
N LEU A 166 -9.05 36.54 -3.47
CA LEU A 166 -9.63 37.82 -3.90
C LEU A 166 -9.58 38.87 -2.77
N ASN A 167 -9.80 38.45 -1.53
CA ASN A 167 -9.62 39.34 -0.37
C ASN A 167 -8.27 39.14 0.33
N GLY A 168 -7.80 37.89 0.43
CA GLY A 168 -6.59 37.52 1.16
C GLY A 168 -5.30 37.65 0.36
N GLY A 169 -5.40 37.98 -0.93
CA GLY A 169 -4.24 38.14 -1.81
C GLY A 169 -3.43 36.86 -1.97
N ARG A 170 -2.15 37.03 -2.32
CA ARG A 170 -1.18 35.96 -2.49
C ARG A 170 -0.96 35.17 -1.20
N GLU A 171 -1.00 35.84 -0.05
CA GLU A 171 -0.80 35.25 1.27
C GLU A 171 -1.80 34.13 1.59
N ALA A 172 -3.03 34.19 1.03
CA ALA A 172 -3.99 33.10 1.17
C ALA A 172 -3.48 31.78 0.55
N LEU A 173 -2.77 31.84 -0.58
CA LEU A 173 -2.14 30.67 -1.19
C LEU A 173 -0.92 30.19 -0.43
N VAL A 174 -0.12 31.10 0.15
CA VAL A 174 1.02 30.72 1.00
C VAL A 174 0.53 29.94 2.22
N LEU A 175 -0.55 30.40 2.86
CA LEU A 175 -1.16 29.71 3.98
C LEU A 175 -1.73 28.35 3.56
N ALA A 176 -2.46 28.29 2.44
CA ALA A 176 -3.00 27.04 1.90
C ALA A 176 -1.89 26.03 1.58
N ASN A 177 -0.77 26.47 0.99
CA ASN A 177 0.40 25.65 0.68
C ASN A 177 0.93 24.94 1.94
N GLN A 178 1.04 25.66 3.06
CA GLN A 178 1.51 25.11 4.33
C GLN A 178 0.49 24.17 4.97
N GLN A 179 -0.77 24.59 5.06
CA GLN A 179 -1.83 23.82 5.74
C GLN A 179 -2.17 22.52 5.01
N MET A 180 -2.18 22.55 3.68
CA MET A 180 -2.52 21.41 2.84
C MET A 180 -1.30 20.58 2.42
N GLY A 181 -0.08 21.08 2.68
CA GLY A 181 1.17 20.39 2.32
C GLY A 181 1.40 20.29 0.80
N LEU A 182 1.10 21.36 0.05
CA LEU A 182 1.16 21.34 -1.42
C LEU A 182 2.60 21.38 -1.95
N ALA A 183 3.56 21.82 -1.14
CA ALA A 183 4.98 21.94 -1.49
C ALA A 183 5.24 22.77 -2.77
N LEU A 184 4.42 23.81 -2.99
CA LEU A 184 4.56 24.74 -4.12
C LEU A 184 5.77 25.66 -3.92
N ALA A 185 6.52 25.89 -5.00
CA ALA A 185 7.55 26.91 -5.07
C ALA A 185 6.95 28.32 -5.22
N GLU A 186 7.75 29.36 -4.97
CA GLU A 186 7.27 30.75 -5.01
C GLU A 186 6.72 31.15 -6.38
N ASP A 187 7.36 30.71 -7.47
CA ASP A 187 6.92 30.95 -8.85
C ASP A 187 5.63 30.18 -9.20
N GLU A 188 5.42 29.00 -8.61
CA GLU A 188 4.18 28.24 -8.76
C GLU A 188 3.01 28.91 -8.01
N ILE A 189 3.28 29.50 -6.84
CA ILE A 189 2.30 30.30 -6.09
C ILE A 189 1.93 31.55 -6.91
N ASP A 190 2.93 32.25 -7.46
CA ASP A 190 2.71 33.43 -8.31
C ASP A 190 1.87 33.08 -9.53
N TYR A 191 2.21 31.99 -10.23
CA TYR A 191 1.45 31.48 -11.36
C TYR A 191 -0.01 31.23 -11.00
N LEU A 192 -0.30 30.57 -9.88
CA LEU A 192 -1.67 30.31 -9.44
C LEU A 192 -2.39 31.61 -9.09
N PHE A 193 -1.74 32.50 -8.35
CA PHE A 193 -2.32 33.78 -7.96
C PHE A 193 -2.72 34.62 -9.18
N GLU A 194 -1.82 34.76 -10.14
CA GLU A 194 -2.07 35.51 -11.38
C GLU A 194 -3.24 34.90 -12.17
N ASN A 195 -3.23 33.58 -12.39
CA ASN A 195 -4.27 32.92 -13.19
C ASN A 195 -5.65 32.96 -12.52
N PHE A 196 -5.75 32.72 -11.21
CA PHE A 196 -7.04 32.77 -10.52
C PHE A 196 -7.54 34.20 -10.33
N THR A 197 -6.65 35.19 -10.22
CA THR A 197 -7.02 36.61 -10.27
C THR A 197 -7.59 36.99 -11.64
N LEU A 198 -6.98 36.52 -12.73
CA LEU A 198 -7.49 36.73 -14.09
C LEU A 198 -8.85 36.06 -14.33
N LEU A 199 -9.09 34.91 -13.69
CA LEU A 199 -10.38 34.20 -13.73
C LEU A 199 -11.46 34.84 -12.84
N ASP A 200 -11.11 35.88 -12.06
CA ASP A 200 -11.98 36.58 -11.12
C ASP A 200 -12.74 35.65 -10.17
N ARG A 201 -12.04 34.60 -9.68
CA ARG A 201 -12.60 33.67 -8.71
C ARG A 201 -11.53 33.06 -7.83
N ASN A 202 -11.96 32.66 -6.63
CA ASN A 202 -11.12 31.89 -5.72
C ASN A 202 -10.89 30.46 -6.25
N PRO A 203 -9.67 29.91 -6.10
CA PRO A 203 -9.41 28.50 -6.32
C PRO A 203 -10.05 27.64 -5.24
N ASN A 204 -10.49 26.45 -5.63
CA ASN A 204 -10.88 25.43 -4.66
C ASN A 204 -9.68 24.59 -4.25
N ASP A 205 -9.74 24.05 -3.04
CA ASP A 205 -8.75 23.12 -2.47
C ASP A 205 -8.36 22.00 -3.44
N ILE A 206 -9.34 21.38 -4.11
CA ILE A 206 -9.13 20.31 -5.08
C ILE A 206 -8.35 20.77 -6.32
N GLU A 207 -8.53 22.01 -6.76
CA GLU A 207 -7.81 22.57 -7.92
C GLU A 207 -6.33 22.81 -7.56
N LEU A 208 -6.07 23.31 -6.36
CA LEU A 208 -4.71 23.51 -5.84
C LEU A 208 -3.99 22.19 -5.62
N MET A 209 -4.67 21.21 -5.02
CA MET A 209 -4.13 19.86 -4.82
C MET A 209 -3.81 19.18 -6.16
N MET A 210 -4.71 19.27 -7.14
CA MET A 210 -4.47 18.77 -8.50
C MET A 210 -3.22 19.42 -9.12
N PHE A 211 -3.13 20.74 -9.05
CA PHE A 211 -1.99 21.48 -9.60
C PHE A 211 -0.67 21.08 -8.94
N ALA A 212 -0.65 21.00 -7.62
CA ALA A 212 0.53 20.61 -6.84
C ALA A 212 1.04 19.21 -7.22
N GLN A 213 0.13 18.23 -7.30
CA GLN A 213 0.50 16.87 -7.65
C GLN A 213 1.05 16.79 -9.09
N ALA A 214 0.40 17.46 -10.04
CA ALA A 214 0.83 17.48 -11.45
C ALA A 214 2.19 18.16 -11.67
N ASN A 215 2.55 19.14 -10.84
CA ASN A 215 3.80 19.90 -10.94
C ASN A 215 4.88 19.47 -9.94
N SER A 216 4.64 18.41 -9.17
CA SER A 216 5.66 17.79 -8.33
C SER A 216 6.88 17.34 -9.16
N GLU A 217 8.05 17.23 -8.50
CA GLU A 217 9.27 16.72 -9.15
C GLU A 217 9.03 15.34 -9.77
N HIS A 218 8.37 14.46 -9.03
CA HIS A 218 8.06 13.08 -9.44
C HIS A 218 7.20 13.03 -10.71
N CYS A 219 6.19 13.90 -10.85
CA CYS A 219 5.33 13.90 -12.04
C CYS A 219 5.96 14.65 -13.22
N ARG A 220 6.57 15.81 -12.97
CA ARG A 220 7.05 16.71 -14.03
C ARG A 220 8.46 16.38 -14.51
N HIS A 221 9.22 15.60 -13.72
CA HIS A 221 10.61 15.24 -13.99
C HIS A 221 11.49 16.48 -14.24
N LYS A 222 11.36 17.49 -13.36
CA LYS A 222 11.99 18.81 -13.51
C LYS A 222 13.50 18.70 -13.70
N ILE A 223 14.18 17.89 -12.89
CA ILE A 223 15.65 17.69 -12.94
C ILE A 223 16.08 17.08 -14.27
N PHE A 224 15.35 16.07 -14.77
CA PHE A 224 15.68 15.41 -16.04
C PHE A 224 15.51 16.32 -17.27
N ARG A 225 14.69 17.36 -17.15
CA ARG A 225 14.41 18.34 -18.20
C ARG A 225 15.16 19.66 -18.00
N ALA A 226 15.90 19.80 -16.91
CA ALA A 226 16.64 21.03 -16.61
C ALA A 226 17.84 21.22 -17.54
N ASP A 227 18.20 22.48 -17.75
CA ASP A 227 19.50 22.87 -18.29
C ASP A 227 20.56 22.74 -17.19
N TRP A 228 21.80 22.42 -17.59
CA TRP A 228 22.89 22.15 -16.66
C TRP A 228 24.06 23.09 -16.90
N ILE A 229 24.68 23.56 -15.81
CA ILE A 229 25.99 24.22 -15.82
C ILE A 229 26.90 23.39 -14.91
N ILE A 230 27.95 22.80 -15.48
CA ILE A 230 28.90 21.93 -14.75
C ILE A 230 30.27 22.59 -14.82
N ASP A 231 30.89 22.80 -13.66
CA ASP A 231 32.20 23.47 -13.54
C ASP A 231 32.30 24.83 -14.26
N GLY A 232 31.17 25.55 -14.31
CA GLY A 232 31.06 26.87 -14.95
C GLY A 232 30.69 26.83 -16.45
N GLU A 233 30.53 25.64 -17.04
CA GLU A 233 30.22 25.48 -18.46
C GLU A 233 28.78 25.00 -18.69
N THR A 234 28.03 25.73 -19.53
CA THR A 234 26.68 25.35 -19.95
C THR A 234 26.72 24.09 -20.81
N GLN A 235 25.91 23.10 -20.44
CA GLN A 235 25.81 21.84 -21.14
C GLN A 235 24.78 21.90 -22.26
N PRO A 236 25.03 21.25 -23.42
CA PRO A 236 24.18 21.37 -24.60
C PRO A 236 22.88 20.55 -24.53
N HIS A 237 22.77 19.62 -23.57
CA HIS A 237 21.67 18.67 -23.50
C HIS A 237 21.18 18.51 -22.06
N THR A 238 19.86 18.34 -21.92
CA THR A 238 19.24 17.86 -20.69
C THR A 238 19.52 16.37 -20.50
N LEU A 239 19.37 15.86 -19.27
CA LEU A 239 19.52 14.42 -19.02
C LEU A 239 18.57 13.59 -19.90
N PHE A 240 17.31 14.03 -20.04
CA PHE A 240 16.34 13.32 -20.87
C PHE A 240 16.73 13.31 -22.35
N ASN A 241 17.28 14.42 -22.88
CA ASN A 241 17.75 14.46 -24.26
C ASN A 241 18.97 13.55 -24.49
N MET A 242 19.87 13.44 -23.52
CA MET A 242 20.97 12.45 -23.59
C MET A 242 20.45 11.01 -23.67
N ILE A 243 19.37 10.69 -22.95
CA ILE A 243 18.71 9.37 -23.05
C ILE A 243 18.05 9.18 -24.42
N ARG A 244 17.31 10.17 -24.92
CA ARG A 244 16.66 10.10 -26.24
C ARG A 244 17.66 9.93 -27.38
N ASN A 245 18.86 10.50 -27.26
CA ASN A 245 19.93 10.35 -28.23
C ASN A 245 20.31 8.87 -28.48
N THR A 246 20.11 7.99 -27.49
CA THR A 246 20.37 6.54 -27.70
C THR A 246 19.41 5.93 -28.72
N HIS A 247 18.13 6.34 -28.71
CA HIS A 247 17.14 5.94 -29.70
C HIS A 247 17.37 6.64 -31.05
N ASP A 248 17.74 7.92 -31.04
CA ASP A 248 18.01 8.68 -32.28
C ASP A 248 19.17 8.05 -33.07
N LEU A 249 20.18 7.51 -32.38
CA LEU A 249 21.32 6.81 -32.99
C LEU A 249 21.03 5.35 -33.36
N HIS A 250 20.12 4.68 -32.64
CA HIS A 250 19.81 3.26 -32.78
C HIS A 250 18.30 3.00 -32.73
N PRO A 251 17.54 3.41 -33.76
CA PRO A 251 16.08 3.27 -33.77
C PRO A 251 15.61 1.87 -34.14
N GLU A 252 16.50 0.99 -34.61
CA GLU A 252 16.14 -0.31 -35.19
C GLU A 252 15.39 -1.20 -34.18
N GLY A 253 14.25 -1.74 -34.60
CA GLY A 253 13.43 -2.63 -33.77
C GLY A 253 12.61 -1.92 -32.69
N VAL A 254 12.65 -0.59 -32.57
CA VAL A 254 11.79 0.16 -31.64
C VAL A 254 10.48 0.54 -32.33
N VAL A 255 9.37 0.07 -31.77
CA VAL A 255 8.01 0.41 -32.25
C VAL A 255 7.49 1.66 -31.55
N LYS A 256 7.77 1.82 -30.26
CA LYS A 256 7.35 2.98 -29.47
C LYS A 256 8.32 3.28 -28.33
N ALA A 257 8.70 4.56 -28.20
CA ALA A 257 9.47 5.08 -27.08
C ALA A 257 8.97 6.48 -26.69
N TYR A 258 9.07 6.83 -25.40
CA TYR A 258 8.83 8.17 -24.83
C TYR A 258 7.44 8.81 -25.09
N SER A 259 6.45 8.03 -25.49
CA SER A 259 5.12 8.50 -25.90
C SER A 259 3.98 7.61 -25.39
N ASP A 260 4.25 6.82 -24.35
CA ASP A 260 3.32 5.94 -23.64
C ASP A 260 3.86 5.66 -22.23
N ASN A 261 3.11 4.90 -21.45
CA ASN A 261 3.52 4.45 -20.12
C ASN A 261 4.60 3.36 -20.16
N SER A 262 4.82 2.71 -21.31
CA SER A 262 5.86 1.70 -21.55
C SER A 262 6.53 1.90 -22.91
N SER A 263 7.71 1.31 -23.10
CA SER A 263 8.35 1.21 -24.42
C SER A 263 7.95 -0.10 -25.10
N VAL A 264 7.96 -0.14 -26.44
CA VAL A 264 7.60 -1.31 -27.25
C VAL A 264 8.66 -1.56 -28.32
N ILE A 265 9.11 -2.81 -28.42
CA ILE A 265 10.03 -3.28 -29.46
C ILE A 265 9.35 -4.32 -30.36
N GLU A 266 9.94 -4.52 -31.54
CA GLU A 266 9.58 -5.60 -32.44
C GLU A 266 9.71 -6.96 -31.76
N GLY A 267 8.79 -7.85 -32.07
CA GLY A 267 8.81 -9.21 -31.57
C GLY A 267 8.43 -10.20 -32.68
N PRO A 268 8.53 -11.50 -32.41
CA PRO A 268 8.36 -12.51 -33.43
C PRO A 268 6.91 -12.62 -33.88
N ARG A 269 6.70 -13.12 -35.11
CA ARG A 269 5.40 -13.66 -35.49
C ARG A 269 5.21 -15.01 -34.81
N SER A 270 4.12 -15.16 -34.07
CA SER A 270 3.79 -16.40 -33.36
C SER A 270 2.29 -16.63 -33.29
N HIS A 271 1.90 -17.77 -32.70
CA HIS A 271 0.50 -18.09 -32.49
C HIS A 271 0.06 -17.66 -31.09
N ARG A 272 -0.82 -16.67 -31.00
CA ARG A 272 -1.43 -16.26 -29.73
C ARG A 272 -2.59 -17.20 -29.40
N PHE A 273 -2.57 -17.75 -28.19
CA PHE A 273 -3.66 -18.56 -27.66
C PHE A 273 -4.67 -17.66 -26.94
N GLN A 274 -5.92 -17.66 -27.39
CA GLN A 274 -6.96 -16.78 -26.86
C GLN A 274 -8.36 -17.39 -26.99
N VAL A 275 -9.33 -16.78 -26.30
CA VAL A 275 -10.74 -17.16 -26.40
C VAL A 275 -11.40 -16.35 -27.51
N ASP A 276 -12.12 -17.02 -28.39
CA ASP A 276 -13.07 -16.35 -29.29
C ASP A 276 -14.29 -15.93 -28.46
N MET A 277 -14.51 -14.63 -28.32
CA MET A 277 -15.60 -14.08 -27.50
C MET A 277 -16.99 -14.37 -28.06
N ALA A 278 -17.13 -14.73 -29.34
CA ALA A 278 -18.41 -15.09 -29.94
C ALA A 278 -18.77 -16.57 -29.67
N THR A 279 -17.79 -17.46 -29.63
CA THR A 279 -18.01 -18.91 -29.45
C THR A 279 -17.67 -19.43 -28.05
N GLY A 280 -16.88 -18.68 -27.28
CA GLY A 280 -16.34 -19.12 -26.00
C GLY A 280 -15.24 -20.19 -26.12
N HIS A 281 -14.77 -20.49 -27.34
CA HIS A 281 -13.77 -21.53 -27.58
C HIS A 281 -12.36 -20.97 -27.68
N TYR A 282 -11.40 -21.70 -27.12
CA TYR A 282 -9.98 -21.39 -27.28
C TYR A 282 -9.50 -21.71 -28.69
N HIS A 283 -8.67 -20.85 -29.26
CA HIS A 283 -8.01 -21.05 -30.54
C HIS A 283 -6.64 -20.38 -30.58
N TYR A 284 -5.88 -20.67 -31.65
CA TYR A 284 -4.62 -20.02 -31.95
C TYR A 284 -4.78 -19.06 -33.13
N GLU A 285 -4.30 -17.83 -33.00
CA GLU A 285 -4.25 -16.84 -34.08
C GLU A 285 -2.81 -16.44 -34.40
N GLY A 286 -2.44 -16.44 -35.68
CA GLY A 286 -1.08 -16.13 -36.13
C GLY A 286 -0.86 -14.63 -36.32
N GLU A 287 -0.24 -13.98 -35.34
CA GLU A 287 0.00 -12.53 -35.32
C GLU A 287 1.43 -12.16 -34.88
N VAL A 288 1.84 -10.92 -35.10
CA VAL A 288 3.10 -10.38 -34.57
C VAL A 288 2.92 -10.11 -33.08
N GLN A 289 3.81 -10.65 -32.24
CA GLN A 289 3.79 -10.43 -30.79
C GLN A 289 4.92 -9.47 -30.42
N HIS A 290 4.65 -8.17 -30.53
CA HIS A 290 5.56 -7.13 -30.02
C HIS A 290 5.79 -7.29 -28.51
N ILE A 291 6.92 -6.77 -28.04
CA ILE A 291 7.32 -6.87 -26.62
C ILE A 291 7.31 -5.47 -26.03
N LEU A 292 6.52 -5.27 -24.99
CA LEU A 292 6.58 -4.07 -24.16
C LEU A 292 7.54 -4.26 -22.99
N MET A 293 8.06 -3.16 -22.46
CA MET A 293 8.89 -3.16 -21.25
C MET A 293 8.76 -1.86 -20.47
N LYS A 294 8.69 -2.00 -19.15
CA LYS A 294 8.67 -0.92 -18.16
C LYS A 294 9.36 -1.39 -16.89
N VAL A 295 9.93 -0.44 -16.14
CA VAL A 295 10.45 -0.64 -14.78
C VAL A 295 10.07 0.60 -13.98
N GLU A 296 9.54 0.39 -12.77
CA GLU A 296 9.23 1.45 -11.82
C GLU A 296 9.95 1.22 -10.49
N THR A 297 9.96 2.26 -9.65
CA THR A 297 10.45 2.18 -8.28
C THR A 297 9.39 2.71 -7.31
N HIS A 298 9.42 2.25 -6.06
CA HIS A 298 8.44 2.68 -5.04
C HIS A 298 9.10 2.96 -3.70
N ASN A 299 10.21 3.70 -3.74
CA ASN A 299 11.19 3.79 -2.66
C ASN A 299 10.62 4.39 -1.37
N HIS A 300 10.01 5.58 -1.45
CA HIS A 300 9.55 6.31 -0.27
C HIS A 300 8.42 5.57 0.48
N PRO A 301 7.36 5.06 -0.19
CA PRO A 301 6.35 4.26 0.49
C PRO A 301 6.91 2.98 1.13
N THR A 302 7.83 2.27 0.46
CA THR A 302 8.46 1.06 1.00
C THR A 302 9.31 1.35 2.24
N ALA A 303 9.93 2.54 2.35
CA ALA A 303 10.65 2.94 3.56
C ALA A 303 9.72 3.19 4.76
N ILE A 304 8.42 3.41 4.54
CA ILE A 304 7.43 3.67 5.60
C ILE A 304 6.66 2.39 5.96
N SER A 305 6.11 1.69 4.97
CA SER A 305 5.39 0.42 5.14
C SER A 305 5.78 -0.52 4.00
N PRO A 306 6.75 -1.44 4.23
CA PRO A 306 7.40 -2.18 3.15
C PRO A 306 6.48 -3.09 2.34
N PHE A 307 5.59 -3.83 3.01
CA PHE A 307 4.68 -4.77 2.35
C PHE A 307 3.77 -4.06 1.33
N PRO A 308 2.92 -3.09 1.73
CA PRO A 308 2.07 -2.40 0.77
C PRO A 308 2.88 -1.58 -0.23
N GLY A 309 3.99 -0.95 0.17
CA GLY A 309 4.84 -0.19 -0.75
C GLY A 309 5.40 -1.06 -1.90
N ALA A 310 5.94 -2.24 -1.59
CA ALA A 310 6.42 -3.14 -2.64
C ALA A 310 5.27 -3.73 -3.49
N SER A 311 4.15 -4.05 -2.85
CA SER A 311 2.95 -4.57 -3.52
C SER A 311 2.37 -3.58 -4.53
N THR A 312 2.18 -2.32 -4.14
CA THR A 312 1.68 -1.27 -5.04
C THR A 312 2.71 -0.83 -6.07
N GLY A 313 4.01 -0.96 -5.79
CA GLY A 313 5.07 -0.80 -6.78
C GLY A 313 4.93 -1.79 -7.92
N ALA A 314 4.77 -3.09 -7.62
CA ALA A 314 4.49 -4.11 -8.64
C ALA A 314 3.15 -3.84 -9.34
N GLY A 315 2.11 -3.48 -8.60
CA GLY A 315 0.78 -3.23 -9.16
C GLY A 315 0.69 -1.99 -10.04
N GLY A 316 1.44 -0.93 -9.75
CA GLY A 316 1.54 0.27 -10.59
C GLY A 316 2.15 -0.06 -11.94
N GLU A 317 3.30 -0.72 -11.91
CA GLU A 317 4.04 -1.12 -13.10
C GLU A 317 3.21 -2.08 -13.99
N ILE A 318 2.53 -3.07 -13.40
CA ILE A 318 1.61 -3.96 -14.13
C ILE A 318 0.47 -3.20 -14.83
N ARG A 319 -0.04 -2.13 -14.23
CA ARG A 319 -1.09 -1.30 -14.87
C ARG A 319 -0.53 -0.54 -16.07
N ASP A 320 0.69 -0.04 -15.99
CA ASP A 320 1.33 0.63 -17.12
C ASP A 320 1.57 -0.31 -18.30
N GLU A 321 1.97 -1.56 -18.02
CA GLU A 321 2.03 -2.59 -19.04
C GLU A 321 0.64 -2.74 -19.70
N GLY A 322 -0.40 -3.06 -18.91
CA GLY A 322 -1.76 -3.28 -19.42
C GLY A 322 -2.38 -2.09 -20.16
N ALA A 323 -2.04 -0.86 -19.77
CA ALA A 323 -2.52 0.39 -20.36
C ALA A 323 -1.75 0.83 -21.62
N THR A 324 -0.66 0.14 -21.97
CA THR A 324 0.15 0.51 -23.14
C THR A 324 -0.67 0.43 -24.44
N GLY A 325 -0.64 1.50 -25.24
CA GLY A 325 -1.37 1.60 -26.50
C GLY A 325 -2.89 1.64 -26.31
N ARG A 326 -3.58 0.58 -26.78
CA ARG A 326 -5.05 0.43 -26.69
C ARG A 326 -5.45 -0.75 -25.81
N GLY A 327 -4.55 -1.16 -24.92
CA GLY A 327 -4.65 -2.39 -24.15
C GLY A 327 -3.58 -3.39 -24.58
N SER A 328 -2.89 -3.93 -23.59
CA SER A 328 -1.85 -4.94 -23.78
C SER A 328 -1.95 -6.04 -22.71
N LYS A 329 -1.01 -6.99 -22.67
CA LYS A 329 -1.01 -8.07 -21.68
C LYS A 329 0.36 -8.21 -20.99
N PRO A 330 0.45 -7.97 -19.67
CA PRO A 330 1.58 -8.33 -18.83
C PRO A 330 2.03 -9.78 -19.00
N LYS A 331 3.33 -10.04 -18.96
CA LYS A 331 3.87 -11.40 -19.19
C LYS A 331 4.83 -11.91 -18.12
N ALA A 332 5.86 -11.14 -17.77
CA ALA A 332 6.84 -11.52 -16.76
C ALA A 332 7.41 -10.28 -16.08
N GLY A 333 7.65 -10.38 -14.77
CA GLY A 333 8.23 -9.30 -13.97
C GLY A 333 9.69 -9.55 -13.61
N LEU A 334 10.31 -8.49 -13.08
CA LEU A 334 11.57 -8.53 -12.33
C LEU A 334 11.42 -7.77 -11.01
N THR A 335 12.29 -8.02 -10.04
CA THR A 335 12.26 -7.30 -8.75
C THR A 335 13.65 -6.91 -8.25
N GLY A 336 13.79 -5.68 -7.74
CA GLY A 336 15.05 -5.14 -7.27
C GLY A 336 14.95 -4.52 -5.88
N PHE A 337 15.89 -4.81 -5.00
CA PHE A 337 16.00 -4.16 -3.68
C PHE A 337 17.44 -3.70 -3.41
N SER A 338 17.57 -2.44 -2.98
CA SER A 338 18.79 -1.90 -2.37
C SER A 338 18.43 -1.38 -0.98
N VAL A 339 19.14 -1.83 0.06
CA VAL A 339 18.90 -1.45 1.46
C VAL A 339 20.23 -1.27 2.21
N SER A 340 20.17 -0.68 3.41
CA SER A 340 21.30 -0.67 4.36
C SER A 340 21.68 -2.08 4.83
N ASN A 341 22.65 -2.17 5.74
CA ASN A 341 23.00 -3.42 6.42
C ASN A 341 21.79 -4.04 7.13
N LEU A 342 21.73 -5.37 7.18
CA LEU A 342 20.55 -6.08 7.68
C LEU A 342 20.55 -6.21 9.19
N GLU A 343 21.73 -6.26 9.82
CA GLU A 343 21.87 -6.40 11.28
C GLU A 343 20.96 -7.51 11.82
N ILE A 344 21.13 -8.72 11.25
CA ILE A 344 20.34 -9.90 11.63
C ILE A 344 20.76 -10.32 13.04
N PRO A 345 19.85 -10.37 14.03
CA PRO A 345 20.21 -10.67 15.42
C PRO A 345 20.83 -12.05 15.55
N GLY A 346 22.03 -12.13 16.12
CA GLY A 346 22.81 -13.36 16.25
C GLY A 346 23.47 -13.83 14.96
N PHE A 347 23.47 -13.00 13.91
CA PHE A 347 24.14 -13.24 12.64
C PHE A 347 24.78 -11.95 12.07
N GLU A 348 25.20 -11.06 12.96
CA GLU A 348 25.84 -9.79 12.60
C GLU A 348 27.17 -10.03 11.88
N GLN A 349 27.44 -9.26 10.84
CA GLN A 349 28.65 -9.38 10.03
C GLN A 349 29.72 -8.35 10.45
N PRO A 350 31.02 -8.63 10.29
CA PRO A 350 32.09 -7.77 10.81
C PRO A 350 32.20 -6.39 10.14
N TRP A 351 31.50 -6.16 9.02
CA TRP A 351 31.43 -4.85 8.36
C TRP A 351 30.18 -4.05 8.74
N GLU A 352 29.21 -4.66 9.44
CA GLU A 352 28.00 -3.97 9.89
C GLU A 352 28.34 -3.12 11.11
N THR A 353 27.90 -1.87 11.10
CA THR A 353 28.11 -0.95 12.21
C THR A 353 26.77 -0.27 12.52
N PRO A 354 26.28 -0.32 13.77
CA PRO A 354 24.99 0.27 14.11
C PRO A 354 25.01 1.80 14.03
N TYR A 355 24.29 2.36 13.06
CA TYR A 355 24.16 3.82 12.88
C TYR A 355 22.81 4.38 13.29
N GLY A 356 21.86 3.51 13.62
CA GLY A 356 20.48 3.89 13.90
C GLY A 356 19.69 4.24 12.63
N LYS A 357 18.43 4.60 12.81
CA LYS A 357 17.52 4.99 11.72
C LYS A 357 16.50 6.03 12.20
N PRO A 358 15.90 6.83 11.31
CA PRO A 358 14.75 7.64 11.67
C PRO A 358 13.63 6.75 12.23
N ALA A 359 13.09 7.09 13.40
CA ALA A 359 12.08 6.28 14.09
C ALA A 359 10.77 6.08 13.29
N ARG A 360 10.54 6.88 12.25
CA ARG A 360 9.37 6.82 11.35
C ARG A 360 9.55 5.86 10.16
N MET A 361 10.76 5.34 9.92
CA MET A 361 11.07 4.46 8.78
C MET A 361 11.32 3.02 9.24
N ALA A 362 11.02 2.07 8.38
CA ALA A 362 11.42 0.69 8.51
C ALA A 362 12.96 0.56 8.42
N SER A 363 13.52 -0.40 9.15
CA SER A 363 14.91 -0.84 8.99
C SER A 363 15.09 -1.60 7.68
N ALA A 364 16.33 -1.72 7.21
CA ALA A 364 16.66 -2.59 6.07
C ALA A 364 16.16 -4.03 6.26
N ARG A 365 16.26 -4.56 7.49
CA ARG A 365 15.73 -5.88 7.84
C ARG A 365 14.23 -5.97 7.69
N GLU A 366 13.48 -5.01 8.24
CA GLU A 366 12.02 -4.95 8.09
C GLU A 366 11.63 -4.86 6.61
N ILE A 367 12.34 -4.03 5.81
CA ILE A 367 12.12 -3.94 4.36
C ILE A 367 12.33 -5.30 3.69
N MET A 368 13.39 -6.03 4.03
CA MET A 368 13.69 -7.32 3.39
C MET A 368 12.86 -8.49 3.90
N ILE A 369 12.19 -8.35 5.05
CA ILE A 369 11.21 -9.34 5.53
C ILE A 369 9.86 -9.12 4.84
N ASP A 370 9.37 -7.88 4.81
CA ASP A 370 7.99 -7.58 4.41
C ASP A 370 7.85 -7.13 2.95
N GLY A 371 8.82 -6.38 2.43
CA GLY A 371 8.81 -5.86 1.05
C GLY A 371 8.76 -6.96 -0.01
N PRO A 372 9.68 -7.94 -0.01
CA PRO A 372 9.63 -9.05 -0.95
C PRO A 372 8.32 -9.84 -0.90
N LEU A 373 7.74 -10.02 0.29
CA LEU A 373 6.44 -10.69 0.44
C LEU A 373 5.31 -9.86 -0.18
N GLY A 374 5.32 -8.54 -0.02
CA GLY A 374 4.35 -7.64 -0.66
C GLY A 374 4.41 -7.67 -2.18
N GLY A 375 5.62 -7.53 -2.75
CA GLY A 375 5.83 -7.61 -4.20
C GLY A 375 5.47 -8.99 -4.78
N ALA A 376 5.81 -10.06 -4.07
CA ALA A 376 5.45 -11.42 -4.46
C ALA A 376 3.93 -11.67 -4.35
N ALA A 377 3.27 -11.17 -3.30
CA ALA A 377 1.83 -11.30 -3.12
C ALA A 377 1.06 -10.71 -4.31
N PHE A 378 1.44 -9.52 -4.77
CA PHE A 378 0.80 -8.91 -5.94
C PHE A 378 1.03 -9.73 -7.21
N ASN A 379 2.29 -10.10 -7.52
CA ASN A 379 2.61 -10.89 -8.71
C ASN A 379 1.90 -12.26 -8.72
N ASN A 380 1.83 -12.92 -7.56
CA ASN A 380 1.19 -14.22 -7.39
C ASN A 380 -0.33 -14.13 -7.56
N GLU A 381 -0.98 -13.19 -6.86
CA GLU A 381 -2.44 -13.03 -6.92
C GLU A 381 -2.90 -12.53 -8.29
N PHE A 382 -2.13 -11.65 -8.94
CA PHE A 382 -2.39 -11.20 -10.31
C PHE A 382 -2.13 -12.30 -11.35
N GLY A 383 -1.15 -13.17 -11.11
CA GLY A 383 -0.76 -14.25 -12.02
C GLY A 383 0.30 -13.88 -13.05
N ARG A 384 1.30 -13.07 -12.66
CA ARG A 384 2.50 -12.77 -13.48
C ARG A 384 3.74 -13.41 -12.85
N PRO A 385 4.50 -14.28 -13.55
CA PRO A 385 5.73 -14.84 -13.01
C PRO A 385 6.82 -13.78 -12.86
N ASN A 386 7.52 -13.79 -11.73
CA ASN A 386 8.69 -12.95 -11.49
C ASN A 386 9.96 -13.76 -11.78
N LEU A 387 10.72 -13.41 -12.82
CA LEU A 387 11.74 -14.29 -13.41
C LEU A 387 13.17 -13.77 -13.29
N CYS A 388 13.35 -12.55 -12.78
CA CYS A 388 14.67 -11.95 -12.62
C CYS A 388 14.67 -10.98 -11.43
N GLY A 389 15.84 -10.62 -10.93
CA GLY A 389 15.95 -9.61 -9.91
C GLY A 389 17.35 -9.34 -9.42
N TYR A 390 17.46 -8.38 -8.51
CA TYR A 390 18.70 -8.08 -7.78
C TYR A 390 18.41 -7.77 -6.31
N PHE A 391 19.38 -8.05 -5.45
CA PHE A 391 19.37 -7.65 -4.06
C PHE A 391 20.77 -7.15 -3.67
N ARG A 392 20.84 -5.93 -3.13
CA ARG A 392 22.09 -5.30 -2.68
C ARG A 392 21.92 -4.74 -1.27
N THR A 393 22.89 -5.03 -0.41
CA THR A 393 23.11 -4.30 0.83
C THR A 393 24.28 -3.34 0.63
N TYR A 394 24.09 -2.08 1.03
CA TYR A 394 25.17 -1.11 1.09
C TYR A 394 24.81 0.02 2.06
N GLU A 395 25.73 0.31 2.97
CA GLU A 395 25.60 1.42 3.91
C GLU A 395 27.00 2.03 4.08
N VAL A 396 27.09 3.34 3.91
CA VAL A 396 28.33 4.09 4.05
C VAL A 396 28.09 5.28 4.96
N GLN A 397 29.07 5.53 5.83
CA GLN A 397 29.10 6.75 6.62
C GLN A 397 29.46 7.92 5.70
N VAL A 398 28.54 8.88 5.55
CA VAL A 398 28.71 10.08 4.71
C VAL A 398 29.24 11.23 5.55
#